data_AF-A0A9D8F0G7-F1
#
_entry.id   AF-A0A9D8F0G7-F1
#
_cell.length_a   1.000
_cell.length_b   1.000
_cell.length_c   1.000
_cell.angle_alpha   90.00
_cell.angle_beta   90.00
_cell.angle_gamma   90.00
#
_symmetry.space_group_name_H-M   'P 1'
#
loop_
_entity.id
_entity.type
_entity.pdbx_description
1 polymer ?
#
loop_
_entity_poly.entity_id
_entity_poly.type
_entity_poly.pdbx_seq_one_letter_code
_entity_poly.pdbx_strand_id
1 'polypeptide(L)'
;MFTPHSTLIGCSVSRIALPGLVALFVLGLTGCGTVGGGKSSELRSALTFHASFDHGLNADWARGDGQLYHAVSTKRPRVPVPGLPAQGTVEMVKDQGRFGHALRFTKKIPEAVFFKAKDNVAYSTGPWAGTVSLWLKVDPARELAQGYCDPIQITPKDWNDASFFVEFEKKTNSIPFRLGAYADFKVWNPGNRKWDDIPFEEKPLTTVLQPPFAGDRWTHVVFTWEGFNTGEGDGLARLYLDGKPAAMLSPRVQTYHWDLEAAHMMIGLSYIGMYDELSVFNRALSEQEVSILHRLPSGVGGLIRR
;
A
#
# COMPACT_ATOMS: atom_id res chain seq x y z
N MET A 1 39.02 19.60 53.93
CA MET A 1 39.26 20.72 54.88
C MET A 1 38.81 21.99 54.18
N PHE A 2 38.06 22.85 54.88
CA PHE A 2 37.40 24.09 54.41
C PHE A 2 36.02 23.96 53.73
N THR A 3 34.99 24.25 54.54
CA THR A 3 33.69 24.83 54.18
C THR A 3 33.86 26.30 53.73
N PRO A 4 32.92 26.91 52.97
CA PRO A 4 31.79 27.64 53.57
C PRO A 4 30.51 27.56 52.68
N HIS A 5 29.29 28.04 52.96
CA HIS A 5 28.76 29.18 53.71
C HIS A 5 27.32 28.91 54.20
N SER A 6 26.97 29.56 55.31
CA SER A 6 25.65 29.92 55.87
C SER A 6 24.65 30.39 54.79
N THR A 7 23.32 30.42 54.98
CA THR A 7 22.62 31.29 55.95
C THR A 7 21.07 31.10 55.85
N LEU A 8 20.41 30.93 57.01
CA LEU A 8 19.13 31.53 57.48
C LEU A 8 17.72 31.27 56.88
N ILE A 9 16.77 31.29 57.85
CA ILE A 9 15.30 31.52 57.81
C ILE A 9 14.47 30.27 57.45
N GLY A 10 13.46 29.83 58.19
CA GLY A 10 12.69 30.37 59.32
C GLY A 10 11.28 29.75 59.29
N CYS A 11 10.59 29.78 60.45
CA CYS A 11 9.17 29.44 60.68
C CYS A 11 8.73 27.97 60.71
N SER A 12 8.65 27.45 61.96
CA SER A 12 7.44 26.96 62.65
C SER A 12 6.28 26.41 61.80
N VAL A 13 5.83 25.18 62.10
CA VAL A 13 4.62 24.90 62.90
C VAL A 13 4.53 23.39 63.15
N SER A 14 4.56 22.98 64.43
CA SER A 14 4.09 21.67 64.89
C SER A 14 2.57 21.59 64.78
N ARG A 15 2.04 20.56 64.11
CA ARG A 15 0.69 20.03 64.39
C ARG A 15 0.66 18.51 64.28
N ILE A 16 0.61 17.89 65.46
CA ILE A 16 -0.33 16.84 65.89
C ILE A 16 -0.53 15.69 64.90
N ALA A 17 0.10 14.57 65.23
CA ALA A 17 -0.27 13.24 64.78
C ALA A 17 -1.63 12.83 65.39
N LEU A 18 -2.54 12.34 64.55
CA LEU A 18 -3.62 11.43 64.95
C LEU A 18 -3.74 10.32 63.88
N PRO A 19 -4.13 9.09 64.27
CA PRO A 19 -3.86 7.88 63.51
C PRO A 19 -4.98 7.52 62.51
N GLY A 20 -4.56 6.88 61.43
CA GLY A 20 -5.22 5.69 60.87
C GLY A 20 -6.65 5.82 60.36
N LEU A 21 -6.79 6.06 59.05
CA LEU A 21 -7.67 5.24 58.20
C LEU A 21 -7.26 5.45 56.72
N VAL A 22 -6.45 4.55 56.17
CA VAL A 22 -6.19 4.52 54.72
C VAL A 22 -7.42 3.88 54.07
N ALA A 23 -8.36 4.70 53.63
CA ALA A 23 -9.40 4.26 52.71
C ALA A 23 -8.79 4.12 51.32
N LEU A 24 -8.54 2.88 50.92
CA LEU A 24 -8.09 2.52 49.58
C LEU A 24 -9.24 2.75 48.60
N PHE A 25 -9.31 3.96 48.00
CA PHE A 25 -10.22 4.22 46.88
C PHE A 25 -9.65 3.55 45.63
N VAL A 26 -10.08 2.31 45.39
CA VAL A 26 -9.93 1.64 44.08
C VAL A 26 -10.92 2.31 43.13
N LEU A 27 -10.47 3.34 42.40
CA LEU A 27 -11.17 3.81 41.21
C LEU A 27 -10.97 2.77 40.10
N GLY A 28 -11.87 1.79 40.07
CA GLY A 28 -12.09 0.94 38.92
C GLY A 28 -12.81 1.72 37.83
N LEU A 29 -12.05 2.23 36.85
CA LEU A 29 -12.57 2.56 35.53
C LEU A 29 -11.91 1.62 34.52
N THR A 30 -12.45 0.40 34.46
CA THR A 30 -12.30 -0.51 33.31
C THR A 30 -13.03 0.09 32.11
N GLY A 31 -12.39 1.06 31.45
CA GLY A 31 -12.74 1.48 30.11
C GLY A 31 -11.97 0.62 29.11
N CYS A 32 -12.39 -0.63 28.91
CA CYS A 32 -11.90 -1.43 27.78
C CYS A 32 -12.57 -0.88 26.50
N GLY A 33 -12.01 0.21 25.98
CA GLY A 33 -12.46 0.80 24.73
C GLY A 33 -12.17 -0.16 23.59
N THR A 34 -13.22 -0.75 23.02
CA THR A 34 -13.20 -1.57 21.80
C THR A 34 -12.95 -0.71 20.55
N VAL A 35 -11.89 0.11 20.56
CA VAL A 35 -11.50 0.95 19.42
C VAL A 35 -11.13 0.09 18.21
N GLY A 36 -10.70 -1.17 18.42
CA GLY A 36 -10.37 -2.11 17.35
C GLY A 36 -11.58 -2.68 16.59
N GLY A 37 -12.71 -2.93 17.26
CA GLY A 37 -13.85 -3.63 16.64
C GLY A 37 -14.56 -2.82 15.56
N GLY A 38 -14.81 -1.53 15.82
CA GLY A 38 -15.49 -0.64 14.87
C GLY A 38 -14.67 -0.39 13.61
N LYS A 39 -13.37 -0.14 13.75
CA LYS A 39 -12.47 0.11 12.62
C LYS A 39 -12.21 -1.11 11.76
N SER A 40 -12.08 -2.31 12.36
CA SER A 40 -12.03 -3.55 11.58
C SER A 40 -13.31 -3.80 10.77
N SER A 41 -14.48 -3.46 11.32
CA SER A 41 -15.74 -3.52 10.56
C SER A 41 -15.78 -2.52 9.40
N GLU A 42 -15.32 -1.29 9.59
CA GLU A 42 -15.22 -0.28 8.53
C GLU A 42 -14.25 -0.68 7.41
N LEU A 43 -13.12 -1.30 7.75
CA LEU A 43 -12.17 -1.85 6.78
C LEU A 43 -12.79 -3.01 6.00
N ARG A 44 -13.44 -3.95 6.68
CA ARG A 44 -14.14 -5.08 6.06
C ARG A 44 -15.18 -4.62 5.05
N SER A 45 -16.01 -3.65 5.42
CA SER A 45 -17.07 -3.12 4.54
C SER A 45 -16.51 -2.44 3.28
N ALA A 46 -15.30 -1.86 3.38
CA ALA A 46 -14.64 -1.20 2.25
C ALA A 46 -13.89 -2.17 1.32
N LEU A 47 -13.58 -3.38 1.78
CA LEU A 47 -12.80 -4.37 1.03
C LEU A 47 -13.55 -4.86 -0.23
N THR A 48 -12.89 -4.79 -1.38
CA THR A 48 -13.42 -5.24 -2.68
C THR A 48 -12.68 -6.44 -3.24
N PHE A 49 -11.42 -6.63 -2.85
CA PHE A 49 -10.56 -7.71 -3.32
C PHE A 49 -9.49 -8.02 -2.27
N HIS A 50 -9.17 -9.30 -2.11
CA HIS A 50 -8.06 -9.77 -1.28
C HIS A 50 -7.54 -11.12 -1.78
N ALA A 51 -6.24 -11.19 -2.08
CA ALA A 51 -5.50 -12.42 -2.34
C ALA A 51 -4.36 -12.54 -1.32
N SER A 52 -4.54 -13.41 -0.32
CA SER A 52 -3.51 -13.78 0.67
C SER A 52 -2.49 -14.77 0.12
N PHE A 53 -2.85 -15.50 -0.93
CA PHE A 53 -2.11 -16.65 -1.44
C PHE A 53 -2.01 -17.86 -0.49
N ASP A 54 -2.56 -17.78 0.73
CA ASP A 54 -2.56 -18.84 1.74
C ASP A 54 -3.35 -20.09 1.32
N HIS A 55 -4.40 -19.91 0.52
CA HIS A 55 -5.29 -20.99 0.08
C HIS A 55 -5.19 -21.29 -1.42
N GLY A 56 -4.14 -20.81 -2.07
CA GLY A 56 -3.93 -20.99 -3.51
C GLY A 56 -3.66 -19.67 -4.24
N LEU A 57 -3.69 -19.69 -5.57
CA LEU A 57 -3.33 -18.53 -6.38
C LEU A 57 -4.42 -17.46 -6.48
N ASN A 58 -5.68 -17.88 -6.31
CA ASN A 58 -6.84 -17.03 -6.50
C ASN A 58 -7.11 -16.20 -5.24
N ALA A 59 -7.86 -15.11 -5.42
CA ALA A 59 -8.31 -14.26 -4.34
C ALA A 59 -9.21 -15.02 -3.36
N ASP A 60 -8.96 -14.85 -2.06
CA ASP A 60 -9.82 -15.33 -0.98
C ASP A 60 -11.15 -14.57 -0.92
N TRP A 61 -11.13 -13.32 -1.38
CA TRP A 61 -12.31 -12.50 -1.53
C TRP A 61 -12.21 -11.59 -2.76
N ALA A 62 -13.27 -11.52 -3.56
CA ALA A 62 -13.36 -10.67 -4.73
C ALA A 62 -14.82 -10.29 -4.99
N ARG A 63 -15.08 -9.01 -5.28
CA ARG A 63 -16.39 -8.57 -5.81
C ARG A 63 -16.54 -8.90 -7.29
N GLY A 64 -15.43 -8.93 -8.02
CA GLY A 64 -15.35 -9.34 -9.43
C GLY A 64 -14.71 -10.71 -9.59
N ASP A 65 -13.95 -10.87 -10.68
CA ASP A 65 -13.21 -12.10 -10.97
C ASP A 65 -12.01 -12.24 -10.02
N GLY A 66 -12.04 -13.24 -9.14
CA GLY A 66 -10.97 -13.53 -8.19
C GLY A 66 -9.84 -14.41 -8.74
N GLN A 67 -9.92 -14.84 -10.00
CA GLN A 67 -8.95 -15.77 -10.57
C GLN A 67 -7.64 -15.05 -10.96
N LEU A 68 -6.51 -15.66 -10.61
CA LEU A 68 -5.21 -15.21 -11.11
C LEU A 68 -5.01 -15.72 -12.54
N TYR A 69 -4.52 -14.85 -13.40
CA TYR A 69 -4.19 -15.18 -14.78
C TYR A 69 -2.76 -14.77 -15.11
N HIS A 70 -2.27 -15.30 -16.23
CA HIS A 70 -1.17 -14.72 -16.96
C HIS A 70 -1.53 -14.52 -18.44
N ALA A 71 -0.77 -13.66 -19.13
CA ALA A 71 -0.80 -13.50 -20.58
C ALA A 71 0.63 -13.46 -21.12
N VAL A 72 0.82 -13.87 -22.38
CA VAL A 72 2.14 -14.00 -23.02
C VAL A 72 2.98 -12.71 -23.07
N SER A 73 2.35 -11.54 -22.91
CA SER A 73 3.06 -10.28 -22.77
C SER A 73 2.23 -9.23 -22.01
N THR A 74 2.88 -8.14 -21.59
CA THR A 74 2.21 -6.95 -21.01
C THR A 74 1.44 -6.11 -22.04
N LYS A 75 1.66 -6.36 -23.34
CA LYS A 75 0.98 -5.65 -24.43
C LYS A 75 -0.46 -6.12 -24.57
N ARG A 76 -1.33 -5.21 -25.01
CA ARG A 76 -2.73 -5.52 -25.34
C ARG A 76 -2.84 -6.16 -26.73
N PRO A 77 -3.81 -7.06 -26.96
CA PRO A 77 -4.73 -7.63 -25.97
C PRO A 77 -4.01 -8.64 -25.06
N ARG A 78 -4.30 -8.61 -23.75
CA ARG A 78 -3.77 -9.55 -22.76
C ARG A 78 -4.72 -10.75 -22.67
N VAL A 79 -4.52 -11.75 -23.52
CA VAL A 79 -5.37 -12.95 -23.54
C VAL A 79 -5.14 -13.75 -22.26
N PRO A 80 -6.16 -13.92 -21.39
CA PRO A 80 -5.97 -14.52 -20.07
C PRO A 80 -5.82 -16.04 -20.16
N VAL A 81 -4.79 -16.56 -19.48
CA VAL A 81 -4.59 -17.99 -19.21
C VAL A 81 -4.61 -18.19 -17.69
N PRO A 82 -5.50 -19.03 -17.14
CA PRO A 82 -5.56 -19.31 -15.70
C PRO A 82 -4.23 -19.72 -15.08
N GLY A 83 -3.94 -19.17 -13.90
CA GLY A 83 -2.79 -19.54 -13.08
C GLY A 83 -1.49 -18.81 -13.44
N LEU A 84 -0.38 -19.33 -12.93
CA LEU A 84 0.96 -18.78 -13.15
C LEU A 84 1.53 -19.16 -14.52
N PRO A 85 2.49 -18.38 -15.06
CA PRO A 85 3.24 -18.74 -16.26
C PRO A 85 4.14 -19.96 -16.00
N ALA A 86 5.00 -20.32 -16.97
CA ALA A 86 5.85 -21.50 -16.90
C ALA A 86 6.63 -21.61 -15.57
N GLN A 87 6.79 -22.84 -15.07
CA GLN A 87 7.49 -23.12 -13.80
C GLN A 87 8.88 -22.46 -13.74
N GLY A 88 9.31 -22.04 -12.55
CA GLY A 88 10.61 -21.38 -12.36
C GLY A 88 10.63 -19.89 -12.67
N THR A 89 9.48 -19.25 -12.92
CA THR A 89 9.37 -17.80 -13.21
C THR A 89 8.68 -17.04 -12.09
N VAL A 90 7.49 -17.49 -11.73
CA VAL A 90 6.70 -17.06 -10.58
C VAL A 90 6.28 -18.33 -9.87
N GLU A 91 6.50 -18.37 -8.56
CA GLU A 91 6.26 -19.57 -7.76
C GLU A 91 5.49 -19.21 -6.50
N MET A 92 4.59 -20.11 -6.09
CA MET A 92 4.03 -20.04 -4.75
C MET A 92 5.03 -20.65 -3.77
N VAL A 93 5.43 -19.89 -2.77
CA VAL A 93 6.37 -20.30 -1.74
C VAL A 93 5.64 -20.51 -0.43
N LYS A 94 5.59 -21.77 0.00
CA LYS A 94 4.88 -22.20 1.21
C LYS A 94 5.58 -21.70 2.46
N ASP A 95 4.78 -21.28 3.43
CA ASP A 95 5.18 -20.85 4.79
C ASP A 95 6.28 -19.79 4.83
N GLN A 96 6.38 -19.00 3.76
CA GLN A 96 7.36 -17.94 3.58
C GLN A 96 6.72 -16.55 3.38
N GLY A 97 5.38 -16.48 3.42
CA GLY A 97 4.63 -15.24 3.31
C GLY A 97 4.80 -14.31 4.50
N ARG A 98 4.22 -13.12 4.39
CA ARG A 98 4.00 -12.25 5.55
C ARG A 98 3.05 -12.94 6.53
N PHE A 99 2.06 -13.63 5.96
CA PHE A 99 1.22 -14.63 6.59
C PHE A 99 1.25 -15.85 5.65
N GLY A 100 1.26 -17.08 6.20
CA GLY A 100 1.25 -18.32 5.43
C GLY A 100 2.15 -18.31 4.16
N HIS A 101 1.54 -18.27 2.99
CA HIS A 101 2.20 -18.44 1.69
C HIS A 101 2.44 -17.09 0.99
N ALA A 102 3.23 -17.08 -0.07
CA ALA A 102 3.41 -15.88 -0.90
C ALA A 102 3.75 -16.26 -2.35
N LEU A 103 3.81 -15.26 -3.21
CA LEU A 103 4.41 -15.38 -4.54
C LEU A 103 5.88 -14.96 -4.49
N ARG A 104 6.72 -15.68 -5.24
CA ARG A 104 8.12 -15.35 -5.50
C ARG A 104 8.30 -15.12 -7.00
N PHE A 105 8.68 -13.90 -7.37
CA PHE A 105 9.16 -13.58 -8.72
C PHE A 105 10.67 -13.84 -8.77
N THR A 106 11.10 -14.81 -9.57
CA THR A 106 12.49 -15.30 -9.58
C THR A 106 13.36 -14.55 -10.59
N LYS A 107 12.75 -14.02 -11.65
CA LYS A 107 13.40 -13.30 -12.74
C LYS A 107 12.41 -12.41 -13.46
N LYS A 108 12.95 -11.47 -14.24
CA LYS A 108 12.16 -10.71 -15.21
C LYS A 108 11.58 -11.65 -16.26
N ILE A 109 10.29 -11.49 -16.53
CA ILE A 109 9.57 -12.26 -17.54
C ILE A 109 8.79 -11.32 -18.48
N PRO A 110 8.56 -11.72 -19.75
CA PRO A 110 7.74 -10.96 -20.67
C PRO A 110 6.24 -11.01 -20.33
N GLU A 111 5.79 -12.10 -19.70
CA GLU A 111 4.39 -12.33 -19.36
C GLU A 111 3.85 -11.29 -18.38
N ALA A 112 2.57 -10.94 -18.54
CA ALA A 112 1.83 -10.24 -17.50
C ALA A 112 1.19 -11.28 -16.58
N VAL A 113 1.43 -11.19 -15.28
CA VAL A 113 0.66 -11.91 -14.24
C VAL A 113 -0.33 -10.92 -13.65
N PHE A 114 -1.62 -11.26 -13.58
CA PHE A 114 -2.64 -10.28 -13.23
C PHE A 114 -3.94 -10.86 -12.68
N PHE A 115 -4.68 -10.00 -12.00
CA PHE A 115 -6.11 -10.14 -11.77
C PHE A 115 -6.88 -9.14 -12.64
N LYS A 116 -8.11 -9.45 -13.02
CA LYS A 116 -8.98 -8.47 -13.69
C LYS A 116 -9.38 -7.39 -12.70
N ALA A 117 -9.40 -6.13 -13.14
CA ALA A 117 -9.76 -5.00 -12.29
C ALA A 117 -11.27 -4.76 -12.22
N LYS A 118 -12.04 -5.20 -13.24
CA LYS A 118 -13.50 -5.07 -13.26
C LYS A 118 -14.11 -5.59 -11.95
N ASP A 119 -14.92 -4.73 -11.32
CA ASP A 119 -15.59 -4.91 -10.02
C ASP A 119 -14.67 -5.08 -8.78
N ASN A 120 -13.42 -5.50 -8.96
CA ASN A 120 -12.41 -5.59 -7.90
C ASN A 120 -11.79 -4.23 -7.55
N VAL A 121 -11.61 -3.37 -8.55
CA VAL A 121 -11.30 -1.96 -8.38
C VAL A 121 -12.60 -1.21 -8.60
N ALA A 122 -13.11 -0.55 -7.55
CA ALA A 122 -14.40 0.13 -7.55
C ALA A 122 -14.37 1.45 -8.34
N TYR A 123 -14.01 1.37 -9.62
CA TYR A 123 -13.98 2.50 -10.56
C TYR A 123 -15.34 3.18 -10.65
N SER A 124 -15.29 4.51 -10.77
CA SER A 124 -16.46 5.37 -10.97
C SER A 124 -16.11 6.42 -12.01
N THR A 125 -17.04 6.73 -12.92
CA THR A 125 -16.91 7.85 -13.87
C THR A 125 -17.19 9.20 -13.22
N GLY A 126 -17.78 9.23 -12.02
CA GLY A 126 -17.88 10.40 -11.16
C GLY A 126 -16.81 10.37 -10.05
N PRO A 127 -16.99 11.08 -8.93
CA PRO A 127 -16.04 11.08 -7.83
C PRO A 127 -15.60 9.67 -7.46
N TRP A 128 -14.28 9.47 -7.47
CA TRP A 128 -13.66 8.17 -7.33
C TRP A 128 -12.52 8.21 -6.31
N ALA A 129 -12.49 7.18 -5.48
CA ALA A 129 -11.49 6.98 -4.46
C ALA A 129 -11.24 5.48 -4.27
N GLY A 130 -10.11 5.15 -3.66
CA GLY A 130 -9.77 3.78 -3.36
C GLY A 130 -8.42 3.64 -2.68
N THR A 131 -8.10 2.39 -2.35
CA THR A 131 -6.84 2.03 -1.72
C THR A 131 -6.36 0.68 -2.26
N VAL A 132 -5.06 0.57 -2.48
CA VAL A 132 -4.38 -0.71 -2.74
C VAL A 132 -3.37 -0.94 -1.62
N SER A 133 -3.33 -2.16 -1.11
CA SER A 133 -2.40 -2.62 -0.08
C SER A 133 -1.74 -3.91 -0.55
N LEU A 134 -0.44 -4.04 -0.33
CA LEU A 134 0.34 -5.24 -0.61
C LEU A 134 1.57 -5.31 0.29
N TRP A 135 2.19 -6.47 0.39
CA TRP A 135 3.45 -6.66 1.10
C TRP A 135 4.54 -7.11 0.13
N LEU A 136 5.74 -6.55 0.31
CA LEU A 136 6.91 -6.85 -0.50
C LEU A 136 8.08 -7.23 0.40
N LYS A 137 8.87 -8.23 -0.02
CA LYS A 137 10.15 -8.55 0.61
C LYS A 137 11.20 -8.75 -0.48
N VAL A 138 12.18 -7.86 -0.49
CA VAL A 138 13.21 -7.77 -1.53
C VAL A 138 14.45 -7.07 -0.99
N ASP A 139 15.63 -7.53 -1.37
CA ASP A 139 16.87 -6.77 -1.35
C ASP A 139 17.02 -6.04 -2.69
N PRO A 140 16.70 -4.73 -2.77
CA PRO A 140 16.64 -4.04 -4.05
C PRO A 140 18.01 -3.97 -4.75
N ALA A 141 19.08 -3.89 -3.95
CA ALA A 141 20.45 -3.79 -4.46
C ALA A 141 20.91 -5.11 -5.09
N ARG A 142 20.55 -6.26 -4.50
CA ARG A 142 20.99 -7.57 -4.97
C ARG A 142 20.04 -8.23 -5.96
N GLU A 143 18.72 -8.03 -5.81
CA GLU A 143 17.73 -8.81 -6.54
C GLU A 143 17.15 -8.10 -7.76
N LEU A 144 16.89 -6.79 -7.69
CA LEU A 144 16.24 -6.09 -8.80
C LEU A 144 17.19 -5.92 -9.99
N ALA A 145 16.64 -5.94 -11.21
CA ALA A 145 17.36 -5.56 -12.41
C ALA A 145 17.47 -4.03 -12.52
N GLN A 146 18.46 -3.53 -13.26
CA GLN A 146 18.56 -2.10 -13.59
C GLN A 146 17.30 -1.64 -14.35
N GLY A 147 16.80 -0.44 -14.03
CA GLY A 147 15.61 0.14 -14.65
C GLY A 147 14.37 0.07 -13.75
N TYR A 148 13.20 0.07 -14.38
CA TYR A 148 11.90 0.06 -13.68
C TYR A 148 11.46 -1.35 -13.36
N CYS A 149 11.04 -1.54 -12.11
CA CYS A 149 10.48 -2.79 -11.59
C CYS A 149 9.20 -2.46 -10.84
N ASP A 150 8.04 -2.90 -11.32
CA ASP A 150 6.74 -2.45 -10.85
C ASP A 150 6.05 -3.62 -10.13
N PRO A 151 6.07 -3.66 -8.79
CA PRO A 151 5.35 -4.69 -8.05
C PRO A 151 3.86 -4.74 -8.37
N ILE A 152 3.24 -3.60 -8.66
CA ILE A 152 1.88 -3.55 -9.17
C ILE A 152 1.69 -2.36 -10.12
N GLN A 153 0.98 -2.62 -11.22
CA GLN A 153 0.47 -1.63 -12.15
C GLN A 153 -0.99 -1.93 -12.47
N ILE A 154 -1.85 -0.91 -12.40
CA ILE A 154 -3.28 -1.02 -12.66
C ILE A 154 -3.64 -0.07 -13.80
N THR A 155 -4.01 -0.62 -14.95
CA THR A 155 -4.41 0.17 -16.12
C THR A 155 -5.22 -0.66 -17.13
N PRO A 156 -6.21 -0.07 -17.80
CA PRO A 156 -6.81 -0.63 -19.02
C PRO A 156 -5.99 -0.38 -20.27
N LYS A 157 -4.94 0.45 -20.15
CA LYS A 157 -4.17 0.94 -21.28
C LYS A 157 -2.69 0.62 -21.13
N ASP A 158 -1.87 1.66 -21.18
CA ASP A 158 -0.43 1.63 -21.03
C ASP A 158 -0.06 2.30 -19.70
N TRP A 159 1.21 2.15 -19.30
CA TRP A 159 1.73 2.61 -18.02
C TRP A 159 1.53 4.11 -17.75
N ASN A 160 1.40 4.92 -18.80
CA ASN A 160 1.29 6.39 -18.73
C ASN A 160 -0.08 6.93 -19.16
N ASP A 161 -1.13 6.11 -19.21
CA ASP A 161 -2.47 6.53 -19.63
C ASP A 161 -3.53 5.87 -18.73
N ALA A 162 -4.13 6.68 -17.86
CA ALA A 162 -5.11 6.24 -16.86
C ALA A 162 -4.58 5.07 -16.01
N SER A 163 -3.42 5.25 -15.37
CA SER A 163 -2.63 4.20 -14.75
C SER A 163 -2.24 4.56 -13.31
N PHE A 164 -2.29 3.55 -12.44
CA PHE A 164 -1.62 3.59 -11.13
C PHE A 164 -0.49 2.57 -11.11
N PHE A 165 0.61 2.90 -10.46
CA PHE A 165 1.64 1.92 -10.14
C PHE A 165 2.43 2.33 -8.92
N VAL A 166 3.02 1.34 -8.27
CA VAL A 166 4.20 1.55 -7.45
C VAL A 166 5.36 0.81 -8.09
N GLU A 167 6.55 1.37 -7.99
CA GLU A 167 7.73 0.83 -8.68
C GLU A 167 9.03 1.18 -7.95
N PHE A 168 10.03 0.36 -8.19
CA PHE A 168 11.42 0.68 -7.95
C PHE A 168 12.03 1.22 -9.25
N GLU A 169 12.76 2.31 -9.17
CA GLU A 169 13.64 2.75 -10.26
C GLU A 169 15.08 2.46 -9.87
N LYS A 170 15.60 1.28 -10.24
CA LYS A 170 16.99 0.92 -9.95
C LYS A 170 17.94 1.67 -10.89
N LYS A 171 18.64 2.65 -10.31
CA LYS A 171 19.76 3.37 -10.91
C LYS A 171 21.07 2.82 -10.37
N THR A 172 22.17 3.26 -10.97
CA THR A 172 23.53 2.87 -10.56
C THR A 172 23.80 3.17 -9.09
N ASN A 173 23.32 4.32 -8.58
CA ASN A 173 23.66 4.84 -7.24
C ASN A 173 22.45 5.06 -6.32
N SER A 174 21.23 4.76 -6.77
CA SER A 174 20.01 4.93 -5.97
C SER A 174 18.92 3.99 -6.45
N ILE A 175 18.02 3.61 -5.56
CA ILE A 175 16.87 2.77 -5.86
C ILE A 175 15.63 3.39 -5.21
N PRO A 176 15.22 4.59 -5.67
CA PRO A 176 13.99 5.20 -5.17
C PRO A 176 12.78 4.30 -5.42
N PHE A 177 11.79 4.44 -4.55
CA PHE A 177 10.47 3.82 -4.71
C PHE A 177 9.45 4.90 -5.02
N ARG A 178 8.61 4.70 -6.03
CA ARG A 178 7.71 5.73 -6.58
C ARG A 178 6.27 5.26 -6.53
N LEU A 179 5.36 6.22 -6.40
CA LEU A 179 3.94 6.06 -6.67
C LEU A 179 3.60 6.92 -7.88
N GLY A 180 3.14 6.30 -8.96
CA GLY A 180 2.59 6.95 -10.14
C GLY A 180 1.06 6.93 -10.11
N ALA A 181 0.45 8.06 -10.44
CA ALA A 181 -0.99 8.20 -10.67
C ALA A 181 -1.20 9.09 -11.91
N TYR A 182 -1.15 8.45 -13.07
CA TYR A 182 -1.21 9.07 -14.39
C TYR A 182 -2.67 9.11 -14.83
N ALA A 183 -3.24 10.33 -14.90
CA ALA A 183 -4.53 10.57 -15.56
C ALA A 183 -4.53 10.06 -17.01
N ASP A 184 -5.66 10.18 -17.70
CA ASP A 184 -5.65 10.00 -19.16
C ASP A 184 -4.50 10.80 -19.78
N PHE A 185 -3.82 10.23 -20.78
CA PHE A 185 -2.57 10.81 -21.29
C PHE A 185 -2.69 12.30 -21.68
N LYS A 186 -3.83 12.68 -22.27
CA LYS A 186 -4.12 14.05 -22.68
C LYS A 186 -4.47 15.00 -21.53
N VAL A 187 -4.75 14.48 -20.34
CA VAL A 187 -5.01 15.28 -19.14
C VAL A 187 -3.68 15.68 -18.49
N TRP A 188 -2.78 14.73 -18.24
CA TRP A 188 -1.51 15.03 -17.57
C TRP A 188 -0.41 15.52 -18.53
N ASN A 189 -0.45 15.14 -19.81
CA ASN A 189 0.51 15.59 -20.83
C ASN A 189 -0.15 15.96 -22.17
N PRO A 190 -1.02 17.00 -22.19
CA PRO A 190 -1.74 17.41 -23.40
C PRO A 190 -0.82 17.73 -24.58
N GLY A 191 0.33 18.36 -24.30
CA GLY A 191 1.33 18.77 -25.29
C GLY A 191 2.30 17.67 -25.72
N ASN A 192 2.17 16.43 -25.21
CA ASN A 192 3.11 15.34 -25.49
C ASN A 192 4.58 15.74 -25.25
N ARG A 193 4.83 16.47 -24.16
CA ARG A 193 6.18 16.87 -23.74
C ARG A 193 7.03 15.63 -23.47
N LYS A 194 8.30 15.66 -23.81
CA LYS A 194 9.23 14.59 -23.48
C LYS A 194 9.46 14.56 -21.97
N TRP A 195 9.64 13.37 -21.42
CA TRP A 195 9.77 13.16 -19.97
C TRP A 195 10.88 13.99 -19.31
N ASP A 196 12.01 14.13 -19.98
CA ASP A 196 13.17 14.87 -19.46
C ASP A 196 12.95 16.40 -19.47
N ASP A 197 12.00 16.88 -20.28
CA ASP A 197 11.64 18.30 -20.37
C ASP A 197 10.54 18.69 -19.36
N ILE A 198 9.93 17.73 -18.66
CA ILE A 198 8.86 17.98 -17.68
C ILE A 198 9.48 18.19 -16.29
N PRO A 199 9.25 19.34 -15.63
CA PRO A 199 9.67 19.57 -14.24
C PRO A 199 9.10 18.51 -13.30
N PHE A 200 9.84 18.17 -12.24
CA PHE A 200 9.48 17.05 -11.38
C PHE A 200 8.12 17.25 -10.69
N GLU A 201 7.81 18.46 -10.27
CA GLU A 201 6.55 18.88 -9.67
C GLU A 201 5.34 18.69 -10.59
N GLU A 202 5.55 18.73 -11.91
CA GLU A 202 4.53 18.51 -12.92
C GLU A 202 4.35 17.02 -13.25
N LYS A 203 5.34 16.17 -12.95
CA LYS A 203 5.24 14.73 -13.20
C LYS A 203 4.13 14.12 -12.35
N PRO A 204 3.33 13.19 -12.91
CA PRO A 204 2.21 12.57 -12.19
C PRO A 204 2.69 11.42 -11.27
N LEU A 205 3.80 11.64 -10.57
CA LEU A 205 4.37 10.68 -9.62
C LEU A 205 5.01 11.38 -8.43
N THR A 206 5.17 10.63 -7.34
CA THR A 206 5.90 11.05 -6.14
C THR A 206 6.92 9.98 -5.75
N THR A 207 7.96 10.36 -5.00
CA THR A 207 9.16 9.53 -4.81
C THR A 207 9.60 9.47 -3.36
N VAL A 208 9.91 8.27 -2.88
CA VAL A 208 10.66 7.99 -1.65
C VAL A 208 12.10 7.65 -2.04
N LEU A 209 13.04 8.55 -1.72
CA LEU A 209 14.44 8.41 -2.15
C LEU A 209 15.20 7.29 -1.44
N GLN A 210 14.84 7.03 -0.17
CA GLN A 210 15.47 6.02 0.68
C GLN A 210 14.39 5.11 1.27
N PRO A 211 13.79 4.22 0.47
CA PRO A 211 12.72 3.36 0.95
C PRO A 211 13.27 2.24 1.85
N PRO A 212 12.49 1.70 2.80
CA PRO A 212 12.97 0.84 3.88
C PRO A 212 13.03 -0.66 3.51
N PHE A 213 13.09 -1.01 2.22
CA PHE A 213 13.08 -2.41 1.78
C PHE A 213 14.41 -3.11 2.07
N ALA A 214 14.34 -4.34 2.56
CA ALA A 214 15.49 -5.22 2.75
C ALA A 214 15.12 -6.69 2.58
N GLY A 215 16.10 -7.53 2.23
CA GLY A 215 15.88 -8.94 1.89
C GLY A 215 15.45 -9.84 3.07
N ASP A 216 15.57 -9.35 4.31
CA ASP A 216 15.26 -10.09 5.54
C ASP A 216 13.91 -9.68 6.18
N ARG A 217 13.22 -8.68 5.64
CA ARG A 217 11.95 -8.18 6.18
C ARG A 217 10.87 -7.99 5.12
N TRP A 218 9.63 -8.06 5.56
CA TRP A 218 8.47 -7.62 4.79
C TRP A 218 8.23 -6.11 5.01
N THR A 219 7.96 -5.39 3.94
CA THR A 219 7.55 -3.98 3.94
C THR A 219 6.11 -3.89 3.45
N HIS A 220 5.26 -3.24 4.25
CA HIS A 220 3.87 -3.00 3.87
C HIS A 220 3.80 -1.77 2.98
N VAL A 221 3.24 -1.92 1.78
CA VAL A 221 3.04 -0.83 0.84
C VAL A 221 1.54 -0.57 0.71
N VAL A 222 1.13 0.67 0.92
CA VAL A 222 -0.25 1.10 0.70
C VAL A 222 -0.25 2.38 -0.11
N PHE A 223 -1.09 2.46 -1.14
CA PHE A 223 -1.39 3.74 -1.76
C PHE A 223 -2.89 4.00 -1.81
N THR A 224 -3.27 5.25 -1.61
CA THR A 224 -4.66 5.71 -1.62
C THR A 224 -4.86 6.76 -2.69
N TRP A 225 -6.06 6.86 -3.24
CA TRP A 225 -6.47 7.98 -4.08
C TRP A 225 -7.86 8.48 -3.67
N GLU A 226 -8.08 9.78 -3.80
CA GLU A 226 -9.37 10.45 -3.57
C GLU A 226 -9.48 11.71 -4.44
N GLY A 227 -10.70 12.15 -4.74
CA GLY A 227 -10.92 13.31 -5.62
C GLY A 227 -10.64 13.03 -7.10
N PHE A 228 -10.65 11.77 -7.53
CA PHE A 228 -10.46 11.43 -8.94
C PHE A 228 -11.80 11.52 -9.66
N ASN A 229 -11.78 11.84 -10.97
CA ASN A 229 -12.98 11.97 -11.80
C ASN A 229 -14.00 13.01 -11.31
N THR A 230 -13.56 14.00 -10.52
CA THR A 230 -14.35 15.16 -10.10
C THR A 230 -14.43 16.23 -11.18
N GLY A 231 -13.44 16.29 -12.07
CA GLY A 231 -13.22 17.39 -13.01
C GLY A 231 -12.39 18.55 -12.43
N GLU A 232 -12.08 18.51 -11.14
CA GLU A 232 -11.39 19.57 -10.39
C GLU A 232 -9.93 19.22 -10.09
N GLY A 233 -9.16 20.21 -9.63
CA GLY A 233 -7.76 20.07 -9.24
C GLY A 233 -7.53 19.42 -7.86
N ASP A 234 -8.47 18.61 -7.38
CA ASP A 234 -8.52 18.06 -6.02
C ASP A 234 -8.07 16.59 -5.92
N GLY A 235 -7.75 15.97 -7.06
CA GLY A 235 -7.28 14.59 -7.14
C GLY A 235 -5.95 14.38 -6.41
N LEU A 236 -5.98 13.56 -5.37
CA LEU A 236 -4.88 13.37 -4.42
C LEU A 236 -4.49 11.91 -4.32
N ALA A 237 -3.19 11.61 -4.36
CA ALA A 237 -2.68 10.27 -4.14
C ALA A 237 -1.59 10.26 -3.06
N ARG A 238 -1.67 9.29 -2.14
CA ARG A 238 -0.72 9.15 -1.02
C ARG A 238 -0.11 7.77 -1.02
N LEU A 239 1.16 7.70 -0.66
CA LEU A 239 1.93 6.48 -0.46
C LEU A 239 2.27 6.35 1.03
N TYR A 240 2.09 5.14 1.55
CA TYR A 240 2.42 4.75 2.90
C TYR A 240 3.34 3.54 2.87
N LEU A 241 4.30 3.52 3.78
CA LEU A 241 5.22 2.41 3.99
C LEU A 241 5.21 2.03 5.47
N ASP A 242 5.06 0.74 5.78
CA ASP A 242 5.00 0.20 7.14
C ASP A 242 3.96 0.94 8.03
N GLY A 243 2.78 1.20 7.46
CA GLY A 243 1.67 1.84 8.16
C GLY A 243 1.86 3.35 8.44
N LYS A 244 2.85 4.00 7.82
CA LYS A 244 3.19 5.42 8.01
C LYS A 244 3.18 6.20 6.69
N PRO A 245 2.82 7.51 6.68
CA PRO A 245 2.95 8.35 5.49
C PRO A 245 4.38 8.36 4.97
N ALA A 246 4.56 8.19 3.65
CA ALA A 246 5.87 8.13 3.02
C ALA A 246 6.04 9.16 1.89
N ALA A 247 5.02 9.35 1.06
CA ALA A 247 5.02 10.36 0.01
C ALA A 247 3.60 10.75 -0.39
N MET A 248 3.46 11.88 -1.09
CA MET A 248 2.18 12.37 -1.60
C MET A 248 2.41 13.01 -2.98
N LEU A 249 1.52 12.71 -3.92
CA LEU A 249 1.41 13.46 -5.15
C LEU A 249 0.45 14.62 -4.89
N SER A 250 0.90 15.86 -5.14
CA SER A 250 0.09 17.05 -4.84
C SER A 250 -1.24 17.05 -5.61
N PRO A 251 -2.31 17.64 -5.03
CA PRO A 251 -3.62 17.73 -5.67
C PRO A 251 -3.54 18.29 -7.09
N ARG A 252 -4.25 17.64 -8.02
CA ARG A 252 -4.31 17.99 -9.44
C ARG A 252 -5.51 17.36 -10.12
N VAL A 253 -5.79 17.77 -11.35
CA VAL A 253 -6.84 17.15 -12.17
C VAL A 253 -6.46 15.70 -12.46
N GLN A 254 -7.32 14.77 -12.04
CA GLN A 254 -7.12 13.33 -12.17
C GLN A 254 -8.34 12.68 -12.83
N THR A 255 -8.48 12.90 -14.14
CA THR A 255 -9.54 12.30 -14.96
C THR A 255 -9.05 11.01 -15.63
N TYR A 256 -9.82 9.93 -15.46
CA TYR A 256 -9.54 8.57 -15.89
C TYR A 256 -10.76 8.03 -16.62
N HIS A 257 -10.56 7.64 -17.88
CA HIS A 257 -11.54 6.87 -18.65
C HIS A 257 -11.07 5.42 -18.76
N TRP A 258 -11.70 4.54 -17.96
CA TRP A 258 -11.39 3.12 -17.94
C TRP A 258 -12.39 2.31 -18.76
N ASP A 259 -11.87 1.54 -19.71
CA ASP A 259 -12.55 0.35 -20.19
C ASP A 259 -12.31 -0.78 -19.17
N LEU A 260 -13.34 -1.11 -18.39
CA LEU A 260 -13.21 -2.07 -17.30
C LEU A 260 -12.91 -3.50 -17.79
N GLU A 261 -13.31 -3.86 -19.00
CA GLU A 261 -12.98 -5.19 -19.56
C GLU A 261 -11.49 -5.30 -19.92
N ALA A 262 -10.85 -4.18 -20.26
CA ALA A 262 -9.42 -4.11 -20.53
C ALA A 262 -8.57 -3.84 -19.28
N ALA A 263 -9.19 -3.46 -18.16
CA ALA A 263 -8.52 -3.06 -16.92
C ALA A 263 -7.98 -4.28 -16.16
N HIS A 264 -6.68 -4.25 -15.87
CA HIS A 264 -5.97 -5.33 -15.18
C HIS A 264 -5.14 -4.78 -14.03
N MET A 265 -5.13 -5.50 -12.90
CA MET A 265 -4.16 -5.35 -11.81
C MET A 265 -2.99 -6.28 -12.11
N MET A 266 -2.00 -5.79 -12.86
CA MET A 266 -0.79 -6.53 -13.19
C MET A 266 0.18 -6.49 -12.02
N ILE A 267 0.74 -7.63 -11.66
CA ILE A 267 1.67 -7.77 -10.54
C ILE A 267 3.04 -8.24 -11.02
N GLY A 268 4.07 -7.72 -10.35
CA GLY A 268 5.47 -8.11 -10.52
C GLY A 268 6.07 -7.85 -11.91
N LEU A 269 5.73 -6.73 -12.55
CA LEU A 269 6.30 -6.36 -13.85
C LEU A 269 7.78 -6.03 -13.72
N SER A 270 8.66 -6.89 -14.24
CA SER A 270 10.12 -6.83 -14.03
C SER A 270 10.57 -6.88 -12.56
N TYR A 271 9.65 -7.10 -11.61
CA TYR A 271 9.98 -7.24 -10.19
C TYR A 271 10.61 -8.60 -9.92
N ILE A 272 11.60 -8.62 -9.03
CA ILE A 272 12.24 -9.84 -8.53
C ILE A 272 12.22 -9.71 -7.01
N GLY A 273 11.57 -10.66 -6.34
CA GLY A 273 11.29 -10.54 -4.92
C GLY A 273 10.04 -11.34 -4.51
N MET A 274 9.69 -11.20 -3.24
CA MET A 274 8.50 -11.82 -2.66
C MET A 274 7.34 -10.82 -2.66
N TYR A 275 6.15 -11.31 -2.96
CA TYR A 275 4.93 -10.53 -3.09
C TYR A 275 3.79 -11.22 -2.34
N ASP A 276 3.04 -10.47 -1.56
CA ASP A 276 2.00 -11.06 -0.71
C ASP A 276 0.83 -10.11 -0.40
N GLU A 277 -0.31 -10.66 0.02
CA GLU A 277 -1.45 -9.97 0.64
C GLU A 277 -2.04 -8.79 -0.18
N LEU A 278 -2.19 -8.96 -1.51
CA LEU A 278 -2.79 -7.92 -2.37
C LEU A 278 -4.25 -7.70 -1.98
N SER A 279 -4.59 -6.46 -1.62
CA SER A 279 -5.91 -6.05 -1.17
C SER A 279 -6.33 -4.73 -1.81
N VAL A 280 -7.62 -4.59 -2.14
CA VAL A 280 -8.20 -3.37 -2.70
C VAL A 280 -9.42 -2.94 -1.89
N PHE A 281 -9.56 -1.63 -1.68
CA PHE A 281 -10.68 -1.01 -0.97
C PHE A 281 -11.34 0.06 -1.83
N ASN A 282 -12.65 0.23 -1.69
CA ASN A 282 -13.48 1.16 -2.49
C ASN A 282 -13.48 2.61 -1.99
N ARG A 283 -12.54 2.99 -1.12
CA ARG A 283 -12.34 4.36 -0.65
C ARG A 283 -10.88 4.59 -0.27
N ALA A 284 -10.49 5.85 -0.16
CA ALA A 284 -9.23 6.21 0.48
C ALA A 284 -9.30 5.83 1.97
N LEU A 285 -8.36 5.00 2.43
CA LEU A 285 -8.17 4.74 3.85
C LEU A 285 -7.45 5.92 4.49
N SER A 286 -7.91 6.32 5.68
CA SER A 286 -7.21 7.32 6.50
C SER A 286 -5.86 6.79 6.99
N GLU A 287 -4.96 7.69 7.41
CA GLU A 287 -3.66 7.28 7.97
C GLU A 287 -3.82 6.33 9.17
N GLN A 288 -4.83 6.58 10.02
CA GLN A 288 -5.14 5.72 11.15
C GLN A 288 -5.55 4.31 10.70
N GLU A 289 -6.40 4.21 9.67
CA GLU A 289 -6.83 2.94 9.10
C GLU A 289 -5.70 2.19 8.42
N VAL A 290 -4.81 2.88 7.70
CA VAL A 290 -3.59 2.28 7.13
C VAL A 290 -2.67 1.75 8.24
N SER A 291 -2.55 2.50 9.33
CA SER A 291 -1.79 2.08 10.51
C SER A 291 -2.40 0.85 11.20
N ILE A 292 -3.74 0.76 11.26
CA ILE A 292 -4.46 -0.42 11.78
C ILE A 292 -4.28 -1.61 10.83
N LEU A 293 -4.46 -1.40 9.53
CA LEU A 293 -4.29 -2.41 8.48
C LEU A 293 -2.90 -3.07 8.56
N HIS A 294 -1.84 -2.27 8.72
CA HIS A 294 -0.47 -2.74 8.90
C HIS A 294 -0.30 -3.69 10.11
N ARG A 295 -1.05 -3.43 11.20
CA ARG A 295 -0.94 -4.14 12.47
C ARG A 295 -1.94 -5.30 12.62
N LEU A 296 -2.72 -5.63 11.59
CA LEU A 296 -3.64 -6.75 11.68
C LEU A 296 -2.84 -8.04 11.96
N PRO A 297 -3.15 -8.77 13.06
CA PRO A 297 -2.34 -9.89 13.50
C PRO A 297 -2.35 -11.07 12.52
N SER A 298 -3.43 -11.20 11.75
CA SER A 298 -3.65 -12.23 10.73
C SER A 298 -3.92 -11.63 9.34
N GLY A 299 -3.34 -10.46 9.06
CA GLY A 299 -3.53 -9.75 7.79
C GLY A 299 -4.98 -9.39 7.49
N VAL A 300 -5.25 -9.15 6.22
CA VAL A 300 -6.62 -8.85 5.74
C VAL A 300 -7.51 -10.09 5.79
N GLY A 301 -6.92 -11.30 5.76
CA GLY A 301 -7.62 -12.55 6.00
C GLY A 301 -8.46 -12.56 7.29
N GLY A 302 -8.01 -11.87 8.34
CA GLY A 302 -8.75 -11.73 9.60
C GLY A 302 -10.03 -10.88 9.50
N LEU A 303 -10.17 -10.03 8.47
CA LEU A 303 -11.36 -9.22 8.25
C LEU A 303 -12.47 -10.00 7.54
N ILE A 304 -12.11 -10.96 6.69
CA ILE A 304 -13.05 -11.71 5.86
C ILE A 304 -13.56 -12.98 6.55
N ARG A 305 -12.71 -13.63 7.36
CA ARG A 305 -13.06 -14.84 8.12
C ARG A 305 -14.12 -14.48 9.19
N ARG A 306 -15.16 -15.32 9.29
CA ARG A 306 -16.14 -15.31 10.39
C ARG A 306 -15.77 -16.39 11.38
#